data_AF-A0A0F8XP53-F1
#
_entry.id   AF-A0A0F8XP53-F1
#
_cell.length_a   1.000
_cell.length_b   1.000
_cell.length_c   1.000
_cell.angle_alpha   90.00
_cell.angle_beta   90.00
_cell.angle_gamma   90.00
#
_symmetry.space_group_name_H-M   'P 1'
#
loop_
_entity.id
_entity.type
_entity.pdbx_description
1 polymer ?
#
loop_
_entity_poly.entity_id
_entity_poly.type
_entity_poly.pdbx_seq_one_letter_code
_entity_poly.pdbx_strand_id
1 'polypeptide(L)'
;MTVIDDWKTLISNNGGQILKTVASHENLYADVEEIYKAGFERCFLNFFRPYGASYELEDIPALEHEYHRVIKDFHNLPDFTLTDVQMYQNTWREQQSNLYVPHCGINAMGIAVGPDGMIYPCDDAVMLGEEFVMGSVWDGVDKEKEKRLRRRLNKLPEKCGGCELKCYPCPVCSVLNTEELASDPKDWFCELRKMQYRVVNQYLPSNPFRVIK
;
A
#
# COMPACT_ATOMS: atom_id res chain seq x y z
N MET A 1 -21.82 -19.84 -21.60
CA MET A 1 -21.02 -19.29 -20.50
C MET A 1 -21.76 -18.10 -19.94
N THR A 2 -22.01 -18.13 -18.64
CA THR A 2 -22.45 -16.91 -17.94
C THR A 2 -21.22 -16.06 -17.67
N VAL A 3 -21.38 -14.74 -17.55
CA VAL A 3 -20.27 -13.81 -17.25
C VAL A 3 -19.45 -14.27 -16.03
N ILE A 4 -20.06 -14.97 -15.07
CA ILE A 4 -19.43 -15.52 -13.86
C ILE A 4 -18.43 -16.65 -14.16
N ASP A 5 -18.69 -17.49 -15.17
CA ASP A 5 -17.79 -18.58 -15.54
C ASP A 5 -16.47 -18.04 -16.11
N ASP A 6 -16.54 -16.92 -16.82
CA ASP A 6 -15.38 -16.26 -17.45
C ASP A 6 -14.46 -15.64 -16.39
N TRP A 7 -15.01 -15.11 -15.29
CA TRP A 7 -14.22 -14.53 -14.19
C TRP A 7 -13.36 -15.56 -13.47
N LYS A 8 -13.88 -16.76 -13.20
CA LYS A 8 -13.10 -17.83 -12.54
C LYS A 8 -11.96 -18.30 -13.41
N THR A 9 -12.20 -18.42 -14.73
CA THR A 9 -11.15 -18.73 -15.69
C THR A 9 -10.08 -17.64 -15.75
N LEU A 10 -10.46 -16.36 -15.73
CA LEU A 10 -9.52 -15.25 -15.71
C LEU A 10 -8.65 -15.23 -14.45
N ILE A 11 -9.23 -15.47 -13.28
CA ILE A 11 -8.51 -15.54 -11.99
C ILE A 11 -7.49 -16.68 -12.03
N SER A 12 -7.94 -17.87 -12.42
CA SER A 12 -7.07 -19.07 -12.52
C SER A 12 -5.92 -18.86 -13.49
N ASN A 13 -6.16 -18.22 -14.64
CA ASN A 13 -5.11 -17.99 -15.66
C ASN A 13 -4.06 -16.96 -15.24
N ASN A 14 -4.35 -16.08 -14.28
CA ASN A 14 -3.47 -14.96 -13.91
C ASN A 14 -2.92 -15.06 -12.47
N GLY A 15 -3.06 -16.23 -11.82
CA GLY A 15 -2.57 -16.46 -10.45
C GLY A 15 -3.33 -15.68 -9.38
N GLY A 16 -4.58 -15.31 -9.69
CA GLY A 16 -5.61 -14.84 -8.76
C GLY A 16 -5.18 -13.83 -7.69
N GLN A 17 -4.45 -12.78 -8.07
CA GLN A 17 -4.13 -11.69 -7.13
C GLN A 17 -5.08 -10.50 -7.31
N ILE A 18 -5.56 -9.95 -6.20
CA ILE A 18 -6.33 -8.72 -6.15
C ILE A 18 -5.73 -7.72 -5.16
N LEU A 19 -5.81 -6.44 -5.50
CA LEU A 19 -5.59 -5.34 -4.57
C LEU A 19 -6.96 -4.87 -4.08
N LYS A 20 -7.19 -4.95 -2.78
CA LYS A 20 -8.42 -4.48 -2.14
C LYS A 20 -8.12 -3.18 -1.41
N THR A 21 -8.58 -2.09 -2.00
CA THR A 21 -8.64 -0.81 -1.29
C THR A 21 -9.71 -0.88 -0.21
N VAL A 22 -9.29 -0.66 1.04
CA VAL A 22 -10.18 -0.62 2.19
C VAL A 22 -10.86 0.74 2.20
N ALA A 23 -12.16 0.77 1.94
CA ALA A 23 -12.94 2.02 1.84
C ALA A 23 -14.04 2.17 2.88
N SER A 24 -14.43 1.07 3.51
CA SER A 24 -15.32 1.05 4.66
C SER A 24 -14.60 0.30 5.77
N HIS A 25 -14.47 0.96 6.93
CA HIS A 25 -13.81 0.37 8.10
C HIS A 25 -14.60 -0.78 8.72
N GLU A 26 -15.91 -0.86 8.45
CA GLU A 26 -16.82 -1.88 9.01
C GLU A 26 -16.96 -3.13 8.14
N ASN A 27 -16.65 -3.05 6.83
CA ASN A 27 -16.91 -4.13 5.87
C ASN A 27 -15.67 -4.91 5.45
N LEU A 28 -14.51 -4.63 6.04
CA LEU A 28 -13.24 -5.25 5.64
C LEU A 28 -13.30 -6.78 5.70
N TYR A 29 -13.95 -7.40 6.69
CA TYR A 29 -14.08 -8.86 6.72
C TYR A 29 -14.95 -9.40 5.58
N ALA A 30 -16.13 -8.81 5.38
CA ALA A 30 -17.07 -9.25 4.35
C ALA A 30 -16.43 -9.16 2.96
N ASP A 31 -15.71 -8.06 2.71
CA ASP A 31 -14.93 -7.84 1.50
C ASP A 31 -13.89 -8.95 1.25
N VAL A 32 -13.09 -9.31 2.26
CA VAL A 32 -12.08 -10.37 2.13
C VAL A 32 -12.73 -11.74 1.97
N GLU A 33 -13.85 -11.99 2.64
CA GLU A 33 -14.61 -13.22 2.52
C GLU A 33 -15.15 -13.40 1.09
N GLU A 34 -15.68 -12.34 0.48
CA GLU A 34 -16.13 -12.36 -0.92
C GLU A 34 -14.97 -12.61 -1.89
N ILE A 35 -13.82 -11.95 -1.68
CA ILE A 35 -12.61 -12.15 -2.48
C ILE A 35 -12.15 -13.61 -2.42
N TYR A 36 -12.10 -14.19 -1.22
CA TYR A 36 -11.75 -15.59 -1.04
C TYR A 36 -12.76 -16.52 -1.74
N LYS A 37 -14.07 -16.31 -1.54
CA LYS A 37 -15.13 -17.11 -2.17
C LYS A 37 -15.16 -16.99 -3.70
N ALA A 38 -14.70 -15.86 -4.24
CA ALA A 38 -14.57 -15.65 -5.69
C ALA A 38 -13.42 -16.48 -6.31
N GLY A 39 -12.51 -17.01 -5.49
CA GLY A 39 -11.41 -17.89 -5.91
C GLY A 39 -10.09 -17.16 -6.12
N PHE A 40 -9.93 -15.94 -5.61
CA PHE A 40 -8.62 -15.29 -5.57
C PHE A 40 -7.71 -16.04 -4.59
N GLU A 41 -6.45 -16.21 -4.96
CA GLU A 41 -5.41 -16.89 -4.17
C GLU A 41 -4.62 -15.88 -3.32
N ARG A 42 -4.63 -14.60 -3.70
CA ARG A 42 -3.84 -13.55 -3.06
C ARG A 42 -4.65 -12.27 -2.96
N CYS A 43 -4.69 -11.68 -1.76
CA CYS A 43 -5.30 -10.39 -1.51
C CYS A 43 -4.27 -9.46 -0.87
N PHE A 44 -4.05 -8.30 -1.47
CA PHE A 44 -3.28 -7.22 -0.88
C PHE A 44 -4.25 -6.17 -0.32
N LEU A 45 -4.28 -5.99 0.99
CA LEU A 45 -5.11 -4.96 1.62
C LEU A 45 -4.42 -3.61 1.55
N ASN A 46 -4.98 -2.72 0.75
CA ASN A 46 -4.52 -1.36 0.63
C ASN A 46 -5.35 -0.44 1.54
N PHE A 47 -4.81 -0.14 2.71
CA PHE A 47 -5.39 0.80 3.67
C PHE A 47 -5.12 2.26 3.30
N PHE A 48 -4.36 2.53 2.24
CA PHE A 48 -3.94 3.87 1.83
C PHE A 48 -4.61 4.25 0.52
N ARG A 49 -5.25 5.40 0.48
CA ARG A 49 -6.16 5.82 -0.61
C ARG A 49 -7.39 4.91 -0.79
N PRO A 50 -8.35 4.97 0.13
CA PRO A 50 -9.72 4.73 -0.27
C PRO A 50 -10.06 5.72 -1.37
N TYR A 51 -10.34 5.28 -2.60
CA TYR A 51 -10.69 6.15 -3.73
C TYR A 51 -11.88 7.08 -3.37
N GLY A 52 -11.59 8.26 -2.81
CA GLY A 52 -12.59 9.21 -2.30
C GLY A 52 -13.05 9.00 -0.85
N ALA A 53 -12.51 8.04 -0.09
CA ALA A 53 -12.81 7.89 1.34
C ALA A 53 -11.59 8.28 2.20
N SER A 54 -11.85 8.80 3.38
CA SER A 54 -10.83 9.06 4.42
C SER A 54 -11.24 8.36 5.70
N TYR A 55 -10.25 8.07 6.53
CA TYR A 55 -10.50 7.66 7.91
C TYR A 55 -10.39 8.86 8.82
N GLU A 56 -11.19 8.85 9.87
CA GLU A 56 -10.96 9.66 11.07
C GLU A 56 -10.39 8.77 12.19
N LEU A 57 -9.95 9.39 13.29
CA LEU A 57 -9.36 8.65 14.41
C LEU A 57 -10.36 7.66 15.04
N GLU A 58 -11.63 8.01 15.02
CA GLU A 58 -12.75 7.25 15.57
C GLU A 58 -13.05 5.98 14.78
N ASP A 59 -12.61 5.89 13.52
CA ASP A 59 -12.82 4.72 12.66
C ASP A 59 -11.81 3.59 12.96
N ILE A 60 -10.65 3.93 13.54
CA ILE A 60 -9.53 3.00 13.74
C ILE A 60 -9.91 1.79 14.62
N PRO A 61 -10.67 1.92 15.72
CA PRO A 61 -11.10 0.77 16.52
C PRO A 61 -11.97 -0.23 15.76
N ALA A 62 -12.90 0.25 14.93
CA ALA A 62 -13.76 -0.62 14.12
C ALA A 62 -12.94 -1.35 13.05
N LEU A 63 -12.02 -0.63 12.40
CA LEU A 63 -11.10 -1.21 11.44
C LEU A 63 -10.15 -2.24 12.06
N GLU A 64 -9.65 -1.98 13.27
CA GLU A 64 -8.83 -2.94 14.04
C GLU A 64 -9.60 -4.22 14.31
N HIS A 65 -10.87 -4.10 14.73
CA HIS A 65 -11.75 -5.23 14.96
C HIS A 65 -11.91 -6.09 13.70
N GLU A 66 -12.22 -5.48 12.56
CA GLU A 66 -12.34 -6.19 11.29
C GLU A 66 -11.03 -6.81 10.83
N TYR A 67 -9.90 -6.11 11.00
CA TYR A 67 -8.59 -6.60 10.60
C TYR A 67 -8.16 -7.81 11.43
N HIS A 68 -8.47 -7.83 12.72
CA HIS A 68 -8.31 -9.01 13.57
C HIS A 68 -9.09 -10.21 13.04
N ARG A 69 -10.36 -10.02 12.66
CA ARG A 69 -11.20 -11.08 12.10
C ARG A 69 -10.60 -11.61 10.80
N VAL A 70 -10.15 -10.71 9.92
CA VAL A 70 -9.51 -11.08 8.66
C VAL A 70 -8.25 -11.92 8.88
N ILE A 71 -7.30 -11.46 9.69
CA ILE A 71 -6.06 -12.19 9.90
C ILE A 71 -6.34 -13.54 10.55
N LYS A 72 -7.22 -13.58 11.56
CA LYS A 72 -7.57 -14.81 12.27
C LYS A 72 -8.09 -15.90 11.33
N ASP A 73 -8.99 -15.55 10.41
CA ASP A 73 -9.71 -16.52 9.61
C ASP A 73 -9.00 -16.85 8.29
N PHE A 74 -8.23 -15.90 7.72
CA PHE A 74 -7.67 -16.04 6.36
C PHE A 74 -6.15 -16.20 6.30
N HIS A 75 -5.37 -15.71 7.29
CA HIS A 75 -3.91 -15.63 7.18
C HIS A 75 -3.20 -16.99 7.08
N ASN A 76 -3.78 -18.03 7.69
CA ASN A 76 -3.19 -19.37 7.75
C ASN A 76 -3.86 -20.36 6.79
N LEU A 77 -4.68 -19.88 5.85
CA LEU A 77 -5.27 -20.75 4.83
C LEU A 77 -4.18 -21.17 3.83
N PRO A 78 -4.09 -22.46 3.46
CA PRO A 78 -3.03 -22.97 2.60
C PRO A 78 -3.07 -22.39 1.18
N ASP A 79 -4.27 -22.06 0.69
CA ASP A 79 -4.50 -21.63 -0.69
C ASP A 79 -4.88 -20.14 -0.80
N PHE A 80 -4.67 -19.37 0.28
CA PHE A 80 -4.99 -17.94 0.29
C PHE A 80 -3.95 -17.14 1.07
N THR A 81 -3.37 -16.12 0.42
CA THR A 81 -2.36 -15.26 1.03
C THR A 81 -2.85 -13.84 1.19
N LEU A 82 -2.90 -13.38 2.45
CA LEU A 82 -2.94 -11.95 2.77
C LEU A 82 -1.55 -11.35 2.55
N THR A 83 -1.34 -10.80 1.37
CA THR A 83 -0.01 -10.41 0.86
C THR A 83 0.60 -9.29 1.70
N ASP A 84 -0.20 -8.31 2.12
CA ASP A 84 0.26 -7.21 2.98
C ASP A 84 0.68 -7.72 4.36
N VAL A 85 -0.11 -8.61 4.99
CA VAL A 85 0.24 -9.22 6.29
C VAL A 85 1.55 -9.99 6.19
N GLN A 86 1.71 -10.82 5.17
CA GLN A 86 2.95 -11.57 4.93
C GLN A 86 4.14 -10.63 4.71
N MET A 87 3.96 -9.55 3.95
CA MET A 87 5.00 -8.54 3.75
C MET A 87 5.39 -7.87 5.06
N TYR A 88 4.43 -7.42 5.89
CA TYR A 88 4.73 -6.83 7.19
C TYR A 88 5.53 -7.78 8.08
N GLN A 89 5.14 -9.06 8.13
CA GLN A 89 5.84 -10.07 8.91
C GLN A 89 7.25 -10.34 8.36
N ASN A 90 7.44 -10.33 7.04
CA ASN A 90 8.75 -10.56 6.42
C ASN A 90 9.68 -9.36 6.56
N THR A 91 9.20 -8.13 6.33
CA THR A 91 9.99 -6.90 6.54
C THR A 91 10.41 -6.79 8.00
N TRP A 92 9.57 -7.22 8.94
CA TRP A 92 9.97 -7.34 10.34
C TRP A 92 11.12 -8.32 10.57
N ARG A 93 11.09 -9.49 9.91
CA ARG A 93 12.16 -10.52 10.01
C ARG A 93 13.50 -10.02 9.50
N GLU A 94 13.50 -9.21 8.44
CA GLU A 94 14.72 -8.79 7.74
C GLU A 94 15.27 -7.45 8.24
N GLN A 95 14.43 -6.59 8.81
CA GLN A 95 14.80 -5.20 9.09
C GLN A 95 14.35 -4.75 10.49
N GLN A 96 14.99 -5.27 11.54
CA GLN A 96 14.89 -4.71 12.90
C GLN A 96 15.37 -3.25 13.00
N SER A 97 15.91 -2.66 11.93
CA SER A 97 16.47 -1.30 11.92
C SER A 97 15.97 -0.38 10.81
N ASN A 98 15.15 -0.84 9.87
CA ASN A 98 14.67 -0.02 8.76
C ASN A 98 13.37 -0.59 8.22
N LEU A 99 12.21 -0.32 8.81
CA LEU A 99 10.92 -0.58 8.16
C LEU A 99 10.80 0.36 6.96
N TYR A 100 11.43 0.02 5.85
CA TYR A 100 11.21 0.65 4.56
C TYR A 100 9.80 0.23 4.14
N VAL A 101 8.85 1.14 4.31
CA VAL A 101 7.51 1.00 3.74
C VAL A 101 7.68 0.59 2.29
N PRO A 102 7.05 -0.49 1.80
CA PRO A 102 7.15 -0.86 0.40
C PRO A 102 6.62 0.32 -0.42
N HIS A 103 7.52 1.15 -0.92
CA HIS A 103 7.15 2.20 -1.81
C HIS A 103 6.65 1.52 -3.08
N CYS A 104 5.39 1.78 -3.45
CA CYS A 104 5.06 1.82 -4.87
C CYS A 104 6.21 2.57 -5.55
N GLY A 105 6.73 2.11 -6.69
CA GLY A 105 8.07 2.50 -7.19
C GLY A 105 8.36 4.00 -7.35
N ILE A 106 7.41 4.90 -7.05
CA ILE A 106 7.46 6.36 -7.06
C ILE A 106 8.78 6.98 -6.59
N ASN A 107 9.39 6.47 -5.52
CA ASN A 107 10.63 7.02 -4.97
C ASN A 107 11.90 6.46 -5.64
N ALA A 108 11.77 5.41 -6.44
CA ALA A 108 12.86 4.65 -7.04
C ALA A 108 12.76 4.57 -8.57
N MET A 109 11.91 3.68 -9.10
CA MET A 109 11.88 3.31 -10.53
C MET A 109 10.48 3.41 -11.15
N GLY A 110 9.49 3.93 -10.41
CA GLY A 110 8.12 4.11 -10.87
C GLY A 110 8.07 5.02 -12.09
N ILE A 111 7.28 4.60 -13.08
CA ILE A 111 7.05 5.27 -14.35
C ILE A 111 5.57 5.08 -14.68
N ALA A 112 4.90 6.19 -14.99
CA ALA A 112 3.59 6.20 -15.60
C ALA A 112 3.61 7.09 -16.84
N VAL A 113 2.71 6.81 -17.78
CA VAL A 113 2.54 7.60 -19.00
C VAL A 113 1.15 8.21 -18.96
N GLY A 114 1.08 9.53 -18.98
CA GLY A 114 -0.18 10.28 -19.06
C GLY A 114 -0.83 10.15 -20.45
N PRO A 115 -2.13 10.46 -20.58
CA PRO A 115 -2.83 10.44 -21.87
C PRO A 115 -2.27 11.47 -22.87
N ASP A 116 -1.53 12.45 -22.39
CA ASP A 116 -0.79 13.46 -23.15
C ASP A 116 0.58 12.96 -23.64
N GLY A 117 0.96 11.71 -23.33
CA GLY A 117 2.25 11.14 -23.68
C GLY A 117 3.40 11.61 -22.77
N MET A 118 3.12 12.35 -21.68
CA MET A 118 4.14 12.75 -20.72
C MET A 118 4.44 11.64 -19.72
N ILE A 119 5.67 11.58 -19.23
CA ILE A 119 6.15 10.56 -18.30
C ILE A 119 6.19 11.10 -16.87
N TYR A 120 5.61 10.36 -15.92
CA TYR A 120 5.44 10.72 -14.51
C TYR A 120 6.02 9.65 -13.57
N PRO A 121 6.34 9.96 -12.31
CA PRO A 121 6.91 8.99 -11.36
C PRO A 121 5.89 7.94 -10.86
N CYS A 122 4.60 8.21 -10.98
CA CYS A 122 3.51 7.27 -10.76
C CYS A 122 2.24 7.74 -11.50
N ASP A 123 1.24 6.88 -11.55
CA ASP A 123 -0.08 7.13 -12.15
C ASP A 123 -0.81 8.29 -11.47
N ASP A 124 -0.81 8.36 -10.14
CA ASP A 124 -1.43 9.49 -9.43
C ASP A 124 -0.73 10.84 -9.69
N ALA A 125 0.56 10.83 -10.04
CA ALA A 125 1.31 12.07 -10.27
C ALA A 125 0.88 12.78 -11.55
N VAL A 126 0.17 12.08 -12.46
CA VAL A 126 -0.46 12.68 -13.64
C VAL A 126 -1.42 13.80 -13.24
N MET A 127 -2.11 13.65 -12.09
CA MET A 127 -3.08 14.63 -11.58
C MET A 127 -2.43 15.89 -10.98
N LEU A 128 -1.12 15.86 -10.72
CA LEU A 128 -0.39 16.97 -10.11
C LEU A 128 0.23 17.93 -11.15
N GLY A 129 0.09 17.62 -12.44
CA GLY A 129 0.49 18.51 -13.52
C GLY A 129 1.97 18.50 -13.87
N GLU A 130 2.39 19.51 -14.65
CA GLU A 130 3.68 19.52 -15.37
C GLU A 130 4.91 19.45 -14.45
N GLU A 131 4.79 19.87 -13.19
CA GLU A 131 5.90 19.89 -12.24
C GLU A 131 6.38 18.49 -11.81
N PHE A 132 5.58 17.46 -12.10
CA PHE A 132 5.90 16.03 -11.89
C PHE A 132 6.32 15.32 -13.19
N VAL A 133 6.43 16.03 -14.32
CA VAL A 133 6.86 15.45 -15.59
C VAL A 133 8.37 15.18 -15.59
N MET A 134 8.73 13.94 -15.90
CA MET A 134 10.11 13.46 -16.01
C MET A 134 10.56 13.29 -17.48
N GLY A 135 9.67 13.44 -18.45
CA GLY A 135 9.98 13.23 -19.87
C GLY A 135 8.73 13.04 -20.72
N SER A 136 8.90 12.52 -21.93
CA SER A 136 7.81 12.21 -22.86
C SER A 136 8.04 10.86 -23.54
N VAL A 137 6.99 10.26 -24.09
CA VAL A 137 7.13 9.02 -24.87
C VAL A 137 7.91 9.21 -26.18
N TRP A 138 8.05 10.46 -26.65
CA TRP A 138 8.77 10.79 -27.87
C TRP A 138 10.27 10.99 -27.63
N ASP A 139 10.64 11.62 -26.52
CA ASP A 139 12.02 11.98 -26.20
C ASP A 139 12.65 11.08 -25.13
N GLY A 140 11.83 10.24 -24.49
CA GLY A 140 12.21 9.42 -23.35
C GLY A 140 12.26 10.19 -22.02
N VAL A 141 12.87 9.57 -21.01
CA VAL A 141 13.03 10.14 -19.68
C VAL A 141 14.22 11.11 -19.65
N ASP A 142 13.96 12.37 -19.29
CA ASP A 142 14.98 13.34 -18.91
C ASP A 142 15.55 12.95 -17.54
N LYS A 143 16.76 12.40 -17.54
CA LYS A 143 17.42 11.86 -16.35
C LYS A 143 17.72 12.91 -15.29
N GLU A 144 17.93 14.16 -15.68
CA GLU A 144 18.18 15.23 -14.73
C GLU A 144 16.88 15.73 -14.09
N LYS A 145 15.77 15.79 -14.86
CA LYS A 145 14.43 16.05 -14.29
C LYS A 145 14.02 14.93 -13.34
N GLU A 146 14.15 13.67 -13.77
CA GLU A 146 13.87 12.49 -12.94
C GLU A 146 14.63 12.56 -11.61
N LYS A 147 15.94 12.78 -11.67
CA LYS A 147 16.79 12.86 -10.46
C LYS A 147 16.39 13.99 -9.53
N ARG A 148 16.08 15.19 -10.05
CA ARG A 148 15.61 16.32 -9.23
C ARG A 148 14.25 16.02 -8.60
N LEU A 149 13.32 15.45 -9.35
CA LEU A 149 11.99 15.10 -8.86
C LEU A 149 12.08 14.03 -7.77
N ARG A 150 12.83 12.95 -7.99
CA ARG A 150 13.02 11.91 -6.98
C ARG A 150 13.69 12.42 -5.71
N ARG A 151 14.62 13.37 -5.80
CA ARG A 151 15.18 14.04 -4.60
C ARG A 151 14.12 14.79 -3.80
N ARG A 152 13.20 15.49 -4.48
CA ARG A 152 12.06 16.16 -3.82
C ARG A 152 11.13 15.13 -3.17
N LEU A 153 10.73 14.09 -3.91
CA LEU A 153 9.82 13.05 -3.44
C LEU A 153 10.34 12.26 -2.24
N ASN A 154 11.66 12.11 -2.11
CA ASN A 154 12.31 11.44 -0.97
C ASN A 154 12.46 12.33 0.28
N LYS A 155 11.98 13.58 0.26
CA LYS A 155 11.95 14.42 1.45
C LYS A 155 10.95 13.85 2.45
N LEU A 156 11.40 13.61 3.69
CA LEU A 156 10.54 13.15 4.78
C LEU A 156 9.81 14.33 5.43
N PRO A 157 8.55 14.12 5.88
CA PRO A 157 7.90 15.04 6.81
C PRO A 157 8.68 15.17 8.12
N GLU A 158 8.55 16.31 8.79
CA GLU A 158 9.30 16.61 10.03
C GLU A 158 8.92 15.62 11.14
N LYS A 159 7.62 15.38 11.34
CA LYS A 159 7.09 14.42 12.32
C LYS A 159 7.57 12.98 12.06
N CYS A 160 7.92 12.66 10.81
CA CYS A 160 8.37 11.32 10.42
C CYS A 160 9.88 11.09 10.61
N GLY A 161 10.71 12.14 10.71
CA GLY A 161 12.17 12.04 10.75
C GLY A 161 12.71 11.21 11.93
N GLY A 162 11.98 11.19 13.05
CA GLY A 162 12.31 10.41 14.26
C GLY A 162 11.38 9.22 14.51
N CYS A 163 10.49 8.86 13.57
CA CYS A 163 9.50 7.83 13.80
C CYS A 163 10.14 6.43 13.83
N GLU A 164 9.94 5.68 14.93
CA GLU A 164 10.46 4.31 15.09
C GLU A 164 9.94 3.34 14.03
N LEU A 165 8.66 3.50 13.65
CA LEU A 165 8.04 2.69 12.61
C LEU A 165 8.53 3.07 11.20
N LYS A 166 9.23 4.21 11.07
CA LYS A 166 9.67 4.80 9.79
C LYS A 166 8.55 4.84 8.75
N CYS A 167 7.32 5.00 9.22
CA CYS A 167 6.14 5.08 8.38
C CYS A 167 5.87 6.53 7.99
N TYR A 168 5.76 6.79 6.69
CA TYR A 168 5.42 8.10 6.17
C TYR A 168 4.47 7.95 4.98
N PRO A 169 3.60 8.94 4.74
CA PRO A 169 2.68 8.91 3.63
C PRO A 169 3.44 8.93 2.30
N CYS A 170 2.84 8.36 1.25
CA CYS A 170 3.35 8.54 -0.10
C CYS A 170 3.42 10.05 -0.42
N PRO A 171 4.53 10.55 -0.99
CA PRO A 171 4.70 11.97 -1.25
C PRO A 171 3.66 12.55 -2.22
N VAL A 172 3.21 11.77 -3.22
CA VAL A 172 2.13 12.20 -4.12
C VAL A 172 0.76 12.15 -3.46
N CYS A 173 0.51 11.18 -2.58
CA CYS A 173 -0.69 11.21 -1.72
C CYS A 173 -0.69 12.45 -0.81
N SER A 174 0.46 12.82 -0.26
CA SER A 174 0.61 14.03 0.57
C SER A 174 0.14 15.23 -0.22
N VAL A 175 0.75 15.48 -1.40
CA VAL A 175 0.40 16.65 -2.23
C VAL A 175 -1.08 16.65 -2.62
N LEU A 176 -1.66 15.50 -2.98
CA LEU A 176 -3.09 15.45 -3.32
C LEU A 176 -4.02 15.74 -2.13
N ASN A 177 -3.58 15.47 -0.89
CA ASN A 177 -4.40 15.67 0.31
C ASN A 177 -4.13 16.99 1.04
N THR A 178 -2.95 17.58 0.86
CA THR A 178 -2.49 18.76 1.60
C THR A 178 -2.00 19.90 0.72
N GLU A 179 -1.95 19.71 -0.60
CA GLU A 179 -1.35 20.62 -1.59
C GLU A 179 0.15 20.86 -1.39
N GLU A 180 0.78 20.11 -0.49
CA GLU A 180 2.16 20.32 -0.07
C GLU A 180 2.95 19.01 -0.06
N LEU A 181 4.20 19.10 -0.49
CA LEU A 181 5.13 17.98 -0.48
C LEU A 181 5.77 17.83 0.90
N ALA A 182 5.80 16.59 1.41
CA ALA A 182 6.35 16.25 2.72
C ALA A 182 5.64 16.97 3.87
N SER A 183 4.32 17.18 3.75
CA SER A 183 3.49 17.61 4.87
C SER A 183 3.41 16.54 5.93
N ASP A 184 3.24 16.95 7.18
CA ASP A 184 3.02 16.02 8.27
C ASP A 184 1.69 15.27 8.08
N PRO A 185 1.68 13.95 8.27
CA PRO A 185 0.45 13.18 8.20
C PRO A 185 -0.47 13.54 9.38
N LYS A 186 -1.78 13.52 9.10
CA LYS A 186 -2.82 13.56 10.13
C LYS A 186 -2.67 12.41 11.13
N ASP A 187 -3.17 12.59 12.35
CA ASP A 187 -2.99 11.62 13.43
C ASP A 187 -3.61 10.25 13.13
N TRP A 188 -4.75 10.21 12.42
CA TRP A 188 -5.37 8.93 12.01
C TRP A 188 -4.42 8.05 11.20
N PHE A 189 -3.56 8.64 10.36
CA PHE A 189 -2.60 7.88 9.57
C PHE A 189 -1.57 7.23 10.50
N CYS A 190 -1.06 7.98 11.47
CA CYS A 190 -0.11 7.46 12.45
C CYS A 190 -0.72 6.33 13.28
N GLU A 191 -1.96 6.51 13.75
CA GLU A 191 -2.65 5.49 14.55
C GLU A 191 -3.01 4.25 13.72
N LEU A 192 -3.43 4.41 12.46
CA LEU A 192 -3.62 3.32 11.51
C LEU A 192 -2.34 2.50 11.34
N ARG A 193 -1.19 3.15 11.13
CA ARG A 193 0.11 2.48 10.98
C ARG A 193 0.51 1.71 12.23
N LYS A 194 0.36 2.32 13.41
CA LYS A 194 0.62 1.67 14.69
C LYS A 194 -0.30 0.48 14.92
N MET A 195 -1.59 0.63 14.59
CA MET A 195 -2.57 -0.44 14.68
C MET A 195 -2.20 -1.61 13.77
N GLN A 196 -1.94 -1.38 12.48
CA GLN A 196 -1.56 -2.45 11.55
C GLN A 196 -0.34 -3.22 12.06
N TYR A 197 0.68 -2.48 12.51
CA TYR A 197 1.89 -3.08 13.08
C TYR A 197 1.59 -3.92 14.33
N ARG A 198 0.81 -3.38 15.27
CA ARG A 198 0.40 -4.08 16.49
C ARG A 198 -0.37 -5.35 16.16
N VAL A 199 -1.40 -5.28 15.31
CA VAL A 199 -2.28 -6.40 14.99
C VAL A 199 -1.49 -7.51 14.29
N VAL A 200 -0.76 -7.20 13.21
CA VAL A 200 -0.01 -8.22 12.45
C VAL A 200 0.98 -8.98 13.33
N ASN A 201 1.65 -8.29 14.25
CA ASN A 201 2.62 -8.89 15.14
C ASN A 201 2.02 -9.87 16.16
N GLN A 202 0.73 -9.74 16.50
CA GLN A 202 0.05 -10.71 17.36
C GLN A 202 -0.16 -12.07 16.68
N TYR A 203 -0.10 -12.11 15.35
CA TYR A 203 -0.30 -13.33 14.55
C TYR A 203 1.00 -13.84 13.92
N LEU A 204 2.17 -13.41 14.42
CA LEU A 204 3.43 -14.01 14.01
C LEU A 204 3.42 -15.52 14.30
N PRO A 205 3.84 -16.37 13.34
CA PRO A 205 3.91 -17.80 13.58
C PRO A 205 4.85 -18.11 14.76
N SER A 206 4.42 -19.03 15.63
CA SER A 206 5.03 -19.33 16.93
C SER A 206 6.40 -20.03 16.90
N ASN A 207 7.04 -20.15 15.73
CA ASN A 207 8.34 -20.81 15.62
C ASN A 207 9.49 -19.80 15.88
N PRO A 208 10.36 -20.02 16.89
CA PRO A 208 11.45 -19.10 17.18
C PRO A 208 12.46 -19.10 16.04
N PHE A 209 12.70 -17.92 15.50
CA PHE A 209 13.59 -17.70 14.37
C PHE A 209 15.01 -18.19 14.66
N ARG A 210 15.60 -18.91 13.69
CA ARG A 210 17.05 -19.10 13.66
C ARG A 210 17.70 -17.76 13.40
N VAL A 211 18.46 -17.26 14.37
CA VAL A 211 19.44 -16.19 14.16
C VAL A 211 20.42 -16.69 13.10
N ILE A 212 20.32 -16.14 11.88
CA ILE A 212 21.40 -16.30 10.90
C ILE A 212 22.53 -15.42 11.42
N LYS A 213 23.57 -16.06 11.93
CA LYS A 213 24.83 -15.41 12.31
C LYS A 213 25.59 -14.95 11.09
#